data_AF-A0AAD5YK66-F1
#
_entry.id   AF-A0AAD5YK66-F1
#
_cell.length_a   1.000
_cell.length_b   1.000
_cell.length_c   1.000
_cell.angle_alpha   90.00
_cell.angle_beta   90.00
_cell.angle_gamma   90.00
#
_symmetry.space_group_name_H-M   'P 1'
#
loop_
_entity.id
_entity.type
_entity.pdbx_description
1 polymer ?
#
loop_
_entity_poly.entity_id
_entity_poly.type
_entity_poly.pdbx_seq_one_letter_code
_entity_poly.pdbx_strand_id
1 'polypeptide(L)'
;MFPNPEDRAGYKYPQDGLLQASGVVQSHEIYNPTNIDANGEKCLLVVKNGLATGTTIDRASGMESLTRIYTERGHKKTSIDFAVLPYGRRTGPFSTAGNSGSIVLTRDGGILGMITGGAGNTYGTGVTYLTPYRYIEEEIKKVFPDCHLYEVVE
;
A
#
# COMPACT_ATOMS: atom_id res chain seq x y z
N MET A 1 12.16 5.35 4.75
CA MET A 1 10.95 6.19 4.90
C MET A 1 11.04 7.46 4.06
N PHE A 2 12.23 8.06 3.93
CA PHE A 2 12.48 9.26 3.11
C PHE A 2 13.54 8.92 2.07
N PRO A 3 13.17 8.48 0.86
CA PRO A 3 14.13 8.28 -0.21
C PRO A 3 14.80 9.59 -0.65
N ASN A 4 14.06 10.71 -0.53
CA ASN A 4 14.58 12.06 -0.73
C ASN A 4 14.64 12.80 0.64
N PRO A 5 15.77 13.43 1.01
CA PRO A 5 15.88 14.21 2.25
C PRO A 5 14.91 15.41 2.35
N GLU A 6 14.57 16.04 1.23
CA GLU A 6 13.65 17.20 1.19
C GLU A 6 12.24 16.82 1.65
N ASP A 7 11.85 15.57 1.37
CA ASP A 7 10.56 14.99 1.71
C ASP A 7 10.44 14.62 3.21
N ARG A 8 11.50 14.85 3.99
CA ARG A 8 11.47 14.69 5.46
C ARG A 8 10.81 15.89 6.16
N ALA A 9 10.76 17.05 5.51
CA ALA A 9 10.25 18.27 6.12
C ALA A 9 8.78 18.09 6.56
N GLY A 10 8.49 18.38 7.82
CA GLY A 10 7.14 18.29 8.38
C GLY A 10 6.71 16.90 8.86
N TYR A 11 7.44 15.83 8.54
CA TYR A 11 7.10 14.50 9.06
C TYR A 11 7.49 14.34 10.53
N LYS A 12 6.55 13.84 11.34
CA LYS A 12 6.76 13.48 12.74
C LYS A 12 6.72 11.97 12.88
N TYR A 13 7.85 11.38 13.27
CA TYR A 13 7.89 9.95 13.57
C TYR A 13 7.16 9.68 14.89
N PRO A 14 6.28 8.66 14.99
CA PRO A 14 5.60 8.31 16.22
C PRO A 14 6.59 8.02 17.36
N GLN A 15 6.31 8.51 18.56
CA GLN A 15 7.24 8.40 19.69
C GLN A 15 7.45 6.95 20.15
N ASP A 16 6.41 6.14 20.05
CA ASP A 16 6.42 4.70 20.33
C ASP A 16 6.89 3.84 19.12
N GLY A 17 7.13 4.48 17.97
CA GLY A 17 7.48 3.83 16.72
C GLY A 17 6.33 3.08 16.05
N LEU A 18 5.09 3.26 16.50
CA LEU A 18 3.90 2.61 15.96
C LEU A 18 3.14 3.58 15.05
N LEU A 19 3.05 3.24 13.76
CA LEU A 19 2.23 3.98 12.81
C LEU A 19 0.79 3.46 12.87
N GLN A 20 -0.12 4.28 13.39
CA GLN A 20 -1.53 3.95 13.48
C GLN A 20 -2.21 4.00 12.11
N ALA A 21 -3.07 3.03 11.82
CA ALA A 21 -3.96 3.09 10.67
C ALA A 21 -5.13 4.06 10.96
N SER A 22 -5.36 5.04 10.10
CA SER A 22 -6.20 6.22 10.42
C SER A 22 -7.18 6.61 9.31
N GLY A 23 -8.01 5.66 8.85
CA GLY A 23 -9.00 5.90 7.79
C GLY A 23 -8.58 5.34 6.45
N VAL A 24 -9.44 5.50 5.44
CA VAL A 24 -9.20 5.02 4.07
C VAL A 24 -8.76 6.16 3.18
N VAL A 25 -7.67 5.97 2.43
CA VAL A 25 -7.14 6.94 1.48
C VAL A 25 -8.18 7.22 0.40
N GLN A 26 -8.42 8.50 0.13
CA GLN A 26 -9.35 8.95 -0.90
C GLN A 26 -8.65 9.13 -2.25
N SER A 27 -9.42 9.03 -3.33
CA SER A 27 -8.88 9.10 -4.71
C SER A 27 -8.12 10.41 -5.00
N HIS A 28 -8.54 11.55 -4.43
CA HIS A 28 -7.86 12.83 -4.64
C HIS A 28 -6.44 12.86 -4.06
N GLU A 29 -6.20 12.12 -2.97
CA GLU A 29 -4.87 12.00 -2.33
C GLU A 29 -3.92 11.15 -3.18
N ILE A 30 -4.47 10.15 -3.88
CA ILE A 30 -3.74 9.28 -4.81
C ILE A 30 -3.33 10.07 -6.07
N TYR A 31 -4.22 10.91 -6.60
CA TYR A 31 -3.96 11.69 -7.82
C TYR A 31 -3.09 12.92 -7.61
N ASN A 32 -2.99 13.41 -6.36
CA ASN A 32 -2.16 14.56 -6.03
C ASN A 32 -1.17 14.23 -4.89
N PRO A 33 -0.23 13.29 -5.13
CA PRO A 33 0.73 12.92 -4.11
C PRO A 33 1.67 14.08 -3.77
N THR A 34 1.95 14.22 -2.48
CA THR A 34 2.86 15.26 -1.96
C THR A 34 4.27 14.74 -1.69
N ASN A 35 4.47 13.42 -1.63
CA ASN A 35 5.77 12.85 -1.31
C ASN A 35 6.68 12.82 -2.54
N ILE A 36 7.99 12.73 -2.30
CA ILE A 36 9.01 12.77 -3.36
C ILE A 36 9.89 11.52 -3.28
N ASP A 37 10.07 10.83 -4.41
CA ASP A 37 10.92 9.64 -4.49
C ASP A 37 12.42 9.97 -4.62
N ALA A 38 13.26 8.94 -4.74
CA ALA A 38 14.71 9.10 -4.84
C ALA A 38 15.17 9.90 -6.08
N ASN A 39 14.32 10.05 -7.10
CA ASN A 39 14.61 10.75 -8.34
C ASN A 39 14.04 12.18 -8.35
N GLY A 40 13.33 12.61 -7.29
CA GLY A 40 12.68 13.91 -7.26
C GLY A 40 11.25 13.90 -7.84
N GLU A 41 10.69 12.73 -8.16
CA GLU A 41 9.33 12.62 -8.71
C GLU A 41 8.27 12.56 -7.61
N LYS A 42 7.14 13.24 -7.83
CA LYS A 42 5.99 13.15 -6.92
C LYS A 42 5.41 11.74 -6.94
N CYS A 43 5.25 11.15 -5.76
CA CYS A 43 4.70 9.80 -5.61
C CYS A 43 3.99 9.63 -4.27
N LEU A 44 3.15 8.60 -4.18
CA LEU A 44 2.56 8.19 -2.91
C LEU A 44 3.48 7.17 -2.24
N LEU A 45 4.19 7.55 -1.18
CA LEU A 45 5.02 6.62 -0.43
C LEU A 45 4.15 5.84 0.54
N VAL A 46 4.33 4.52 0.51
CA VAL A 46 3.53 3.57 1.28
C VAL A 46 4.40 2.64 2.10
N VAL A 47 3.85 2.19 3.22
CA VAL A 47 4.51 1.32 4.20
C VAL A 47 3.60 0.15 4.55
N LYS A 48 4.21 -1.00 4.81
CA LYS A 48 3.52 -2.16 5.37
C LYS A 48 4.43 -2.90 6.33
N ASN A 49 3.85 -3.53 7.35
CA ASN A 49 4.52 -4.53 8.16
C ASN A 49 3.90 -5.90 7.87
N GLY A 50 4.70 -6.82 7.32
CA GLY A 50 4.23 -8.13 6.86
C GLY A 50 5.11 -9.26 7.38
N LEU A 51 4.52 -10.41 7.68
CA LEU A 51 5.18 -11.53 8.36
C LEU A 51 6.54 -11.92 7.76
N ALA A 52 6.62 -12.03 6.43
CA ALA A 52 7.81 -12.52 5.74
C ALA A 52 8.91 -11.47 5.47
N THR A 53 8.58 -10.18 5.44
CA THR A 53 9.56 -9.12 5.08
C THR A 53 9.68 -8.02 6.14
N GLY A 54 8.90 -8.11 7.23
CA GLY A 54 8.80 -7.07 8.24
C GLY A 54 8.27 -5.76 7.66
N THR A 55 8.83 -4.65 8.15
CA THR A 55 8.48 -3.29 7.70
C THR A 55 9.21 -2.93 6.41
N THR A 56 8.47 -2.68 5.35
CA THR A 56 9.01 -2.21 4.06
C THR A 56 8.27 -0.96 3.60
N ILE A 57 8.94 -0.15 2.78
CA ILE A 57 8.41 1.14 2.29
C ILE A 57 8.73 1.23 0.81
N ASP A 58 7.76 1.58 -0.03
CA ASP A 58 7.94 1.76 -1.47
C ASP A 58 6.92 2.79 -2.01
N ARG A 59 6.76 2.92 -3.33
CA ARG A 59 5.82 3.88 -3.93
C ARG A 59 4.63 3.15 -4.56
N ALA A 60 3.42 3.65 -4.30
CA ALA A 60 2.22 3.19 -4.98
C ALA A 60 2.08 3.85 -6.36
N SER A 61 1.43 3.14 -7.28
CA SER A 61 1.00 3.70 -8.56
C SER A 61 -0.06 4.78 -8.33
N GLY A 62 0.06 5.91 -9.03
CA GLY A 62 -0.89 7.02 -8.94
C GLY A 62 -2.28 6.76 -9.56
N MET A 63 -2.57 5.52 -9.98
CA MET A 63 -3.87 5.13 -10.53
C MET A 63 -4.24 3.70 -10.10
N GLU A 64 -5.53 3.52 -9.80
CA GLU A 64 -6.22 2.23 -9.71
C GLU A 64 -6.55 1.76 -11.13
N SER A 65 -5.64 1.04 -11.79
CA SER A 65 -5.87 0.67 -13.19
C SER A 65 -5.31 -0.68 -13.60
N LEU A 66 -4.77 -1.46 -12.67
CA LEU A 66 -4.22 -2.76 -13.00
C LEU A 66 -5.32 -3.80 -12.94
N THR A 67 -5.90 -4.06 -14.11
CA THR A 67 -6.70 -5.27 -14.35
C THR A 67 -5.79 -6.48 -14.22
N ARG A 68 -5.82 -7.14 -13.05
CA ARG A 68 -5.14 -8.43 -12.88
C ARG A 68 -6.10 -9.55 -13.26
N ILE A 69 -5.78 -10.27 -14.33
CA ILE A 69 -6.47 -11.50 -14.67
C ILE A 69 -5.83 -12.63 -13.86
N TYR A 70 -6.53 -13.13 -12.86
CA TYR A 70 -6.13 -14.35 -12.17
C TYR A 70 -7.14 -15.46 -12.46
N THR A 71 -6.61 -16.67 -12.61
CA THR A 71 -7.42 -17.87 -12.80
C THR A 71 -7.61 -18.52 -11.44
N GLU A 72 -8.81 -18.41 -10.89
CA GLU A 72 -9.19 -19.13 -9.68
C GLU A 72 -10.19 -20.22 -10.05
N ARG A 73 -9.81 -21.49 -9.81
CA ARG A 73 -10.65 -22.66 -10.12
C ARG A 73 -11.21 -22.68 -11.55
N GLY A 74 -10.42 -22.21 -12.53
CA GLY A 74 -10.81 -22.17 -13.95
C GLY A 74 -11.60 -20.93 -14.38
N HIS A 75 -11.97 -20.04 -13.46
CA HIS A 75 -12.64 -18.78 -13.78
C HIS A 75 -11.64 -17.64 -13.85
N LYS A 76 -11.68 -16.88 -14.95
CA LYS A 76 -10.93 -15.62 -15.06
C LYS A 76 -11.67 -14.56 -14.25
N LYS A 77 -10.98 -13.99 -13.27
CA LYS A 77 -11.46 -12.84 -12.51
C LYS A 77 -10.59 -11.63 -12.83
N THR A 78 -11.21 -10.46 -12.86
CA THR A 78 -10.55 -9.16 -13.01
C THR A 78 -10.69 -8.41 -11.70
N SER A 79 -9.57 -8.00 -11.11
CA SER A 79 -9.52 -7.04 -10.01
C SER A 79 -9.00 -5.70 -10.49
N ILE A 80 -9.47 -4.61 -9.89
CA ILE A 80 -8.85 -3.29 -9.98
C ILE A 80 -7.89 -3.20 -8.80
N ASP A 81 -6.59 -3.12 -9.08
CA ASP A 81 -5.55 -3.09 -8.06
C ASP A 81 -4.63 -1.87 -8.21
N PHE A 82 -4.01 -1.49 -7.10
CA PHE A 82 -2.79 -0.66 -7.10
C PHE A 82 -1.55 -1.54 -7.33
N ALA A 83 -0.53 -0.99 -7.96
CA ALA A 83 0.82 -1.55 -7.91
C ALA A 83 1.67 -0.79 -6.88
N VAL A 84 2.44 -1.52 -6.12
CA VAL A 84 3.57 -0.98 -5.37
C VAL A 84 4.85 -1.33 -6.11
N LEU A 85 5.64 -0.30 -6.39
CA LEU A 85 6.88 -0.35 -7.15
C LEU A 85 8.01 0.21 -6.27
N PRO A 86 9.26 -0.25 -6.48
CA PRO A 86 10.40 0.30 -5.75
C PRO A 86 10.50 1.83 -5.93
N TYR A 87 10.74 2.57 -4.84
CA TYR A 87 10.96 4.03 -4.91
C TYR A 87 12.40 4.41 -5.34
N GLY A 88 13.27 3.42 -5.57
CA GLY A 88 14.69 3.61 -5.85
C GLY A 88 15.46 2.29 -5.93
N ARG A 89 16.80 2.36 -5.97
CA ARG A 89 17.67 1.18 -6.08
C ARG A 89 17.80 0.50 -4.72
N ARG A 90 16.99 -0.53 -4.45
CA ARG A 90 16.95 -1.26 -3.17
C ARG A 90 17.48 -2.69 -3.29
N THR A 91 17.85 -3.26 -2.14
CA THR A 91 18.41 -4.61 -1.96
C THR A 91 17.36 -5.68 -1.66
N GLY A 92 16.06 -5.38 -1.74
CA GLY A 92 15.00 -6.36 -1.47
C GLY A 92 13.59 -5.91 -1.89
N PRO A 93 12.63 -6.85 -2.00
CA PRO A 93 11.28 -6.57 -2.47
C PRO A 93 10.43 -5.87 -1.41
N PHE A 94 9.38 -5.18 -1.85
CA PHE A 94 8.35 -4.64 -0.95
C PHE A 94 7.63 -5.76 -0.18
N SER A 95 7.33 -6.86 -0.88
CA SER A 95 6.51 -7.98 -0.38
C SER A 95 6.98 -9.30 -0.99
N THR A 96 6.80 -10.39 -0.26
CA THR A 96 7.04 -11.77 -0.73
C THR A 96 5.89 -12.70 -0.32
N ALA A 97 5.96 -13.96 -0.75
CA ALA A 97 5.00 -14.98 -0.31
C ALA A 97 4.91 -15.02 1.23
N GLY A 98 3.68 -15.00 1.76
CA GLY A 98 3.42 -14.88 3.19
C GLY A 98 3.11 -13.46 3.66
N ASN A 99 3.04 -12.47 2.78
CA ASN A 99 2.56 -11.11 3.10
C ASN A 99 1.12 -10.85 2.64
N SER A 100 0.47 -11.80 1.97
CA SER A 100 -0.94 -11.70 1.59
C SER A 100 -1.81 -11.36 2.80
N GLY A 101 -2.76 -10.43 2.62
CA GLY A 101 -3.61 -9.92 3.69
C GLY A 101 -3.00 -8.78 4.52
N SER A 102 -1.71 -8.46 4.35
CA SER A 102 -1.13 -7.30 5.05
C SER A 102 -1.75 -6.01 4.51
N ILE A 103 -2.06 -5.10 5.42
CA ILE A 103 -2.52 -3.75 5.10
C ILE A 103 -1.33 -2.87 4.70
N VAL A 104 -1.55 -2.03 3.69
CA VAL A 104 -0.59 -1.03 3.22
C VAL A 104 -1.12 0.36 3.55
N LEU A 105 -0.30 1.13 4.25
CA LEU A 105 -0.59 2.47 4.72
C LEU A 105 0.20 3.51 3.94
N THR A 106 -0.33 4.72 3.81
CA THR A 106 0.46 5.93 3.54
C THR A 106 1.29 6.28 4.76
N ARG A 107 2.28 7.16 4.62
CA ARG A 107 3.21 7.49 5.72
C ARG A 107 2.55 8.16 6.92
N ASP A 108 1.40 8.79 6.71
CA ASP A 108 0.54 9.43 7.70
C ASP A 108 -0.54 8.49 8.27
N GLY A 109 -0.59 7.22 7.85
CA GLY A 109 -1.46 6.20 8.45
C GLY A 109 -2.73 5.90 7.66
N GLY A 110 -3.03 6.62 6.58
CA GLY A 110 -4.16 6.31 5.71
C GLY A 110 -4.04 4.94 5.06
N ILE A 111 -5.11 4.15 5.09
CA ILE A 111 -5.16 2.80 4.51
C ILE A 111 -5.38 2.89 3.00
N LEU A 112 -4.38 2.47 2.23
CA LEU A 112 -4.47 2.43 0.76
C LEU A 112 -5.14 1.14 0.28
N GLY A 113 -4.70 0.00 0.81
CA GLY A 113 -5.10 -1.30 0.27
C GLY A 113 -4.58 -2.49 1.06
N MET A 114 -4.99 -3.68 0.62
CA MET A 114 -4.57 -4.96 1.18
C MET A 114 -3.83 -5.77 0.13
N ILE A 115 -2.69 -6.36 0.51
CA ILE A 115 -1.88 -7.17 -0.41
C ILE A 115 -2.63 -8.43 -0.83
N THR A 116 -2.80 -8.62 -2.14
CA THR A 116 -3.43 -9.81 -2.73
C THR A 116 -2.47 -10.65 -3.56
N GLY A 117 -1.30 -10.11 -3.89
CA GLY A 117 -0.25 -10.88 -4.54
C GLY A 117 0.90 -10.03 -5.04
N GLY A 118 1.73 -10.65 -5.86
CA GLY A 118 2.82 -9.98 -6.56
C GLY A 118 3.13 -10.63 -7.89
N ALA A 119 3.97 -9.97 -8.68
CA ALA A 119 4.54 -10.48 -9.91
C ALA A 119 5.99 -9.99 -10.08
N GLY A 120 6.72 -10.61 -11.01
CA GLY A 120 8.12 -10.32 -11.26
C GLY A 120 9.07 -11.29 -10.54
N ASN A 121 10.37 -11.08 -10.71
CA ASN A 121 11.38 -11.96 -10.14
C ASN A 121 11.63 -11.65 -8.66
N THR A 122 12.11 -12.66 -7.93
CA THR A 122 12.44 -12.58 -6.49
C THR A 122 13.70 -11.78 -6.20
N TYR A 123 14.49 -11.43 -7.23
CA TYR A 123 15.83 -10.84 -7.12
C TYR A 123 15.92 -9.39 -7.63
N GLY A 124 14.79 -8.75 -7.98
CA GLY A 124 14.73 -7.47 -8.68
C GLY A 124 13.45 -6.67 -8.40
N THR A 125 13.03 -5.84 -9.36
CA THR A 125 11.84 -4.94 -9.27
C THR A 125 10.53 -5.73 -9.33
N GLY A 126 10.23 -6.49 -8.27
CA GLY A 126 8.93 -7.11 -8.09
C GLY A 126 7.82 -6.07 -7.93
N VAL A 127 6.64 -6.39 -8.46
CA VAL A 127 5.43 -5.59 -8.29
C VAL A 127 4.57 -6.25 -7.22
N THR A 128 4.09 -5.48 -6.25
CA THR A 128 3.07 -5.95 -5.31
C THR A 128 1.72 -5.38 -5.69
N TYR A 129 0.69 -6.21 -5.70
CA TYR A 129 -0.68 -5.80 -6.01
C TYR A 129 -1.50 -5.64 -4.75
N LEU A 130 -2.22 -4.52 -4.68
CA LEU A 130 -3.11 -4.21 -3.57
C LEU A 130 -4.53 -4.08 -4.10
N THR A 131 -5.48 -4.77 -3.47
CA THR A 131 -6.88 -4.43 -3.67
C THR A 131 -7.18 -3.17 -2.83
N PRO A 132 -7.81 -2.14 -3.43
CA PRO A 132 -8.15 -0.90 -2.73
C PRO A 132 -8.98 -1.18 -1.48
N TYR A 133 -8.57 -0.61 -0.35
CA TYR A 133 -9.24 -0.89 0.92
C TYR A 133 -10.66 -0.32 0.97
N ARG A 134 -10.91 0.76 0.22
CA ARG A 134 -12.25 1.33 0.03
C ARG A 134 -13.26 0.27 -0.40
N TYR A 135 -12.94 -0.52 -1.42
CA TYR A 135 -13.84 -1.58 -1.90
C TYR A 135 -14.04 -2.67 -0.84
N ILE A 136 -12.97 -3.04 -0.12
CA ILE A 136 -13.05 -4.02 0.96
C ILE A 136 -13.99 -3.52 2.07
N GLU A 137 -13.81 -2.28 2.51
CA GLU A 137 -14.62 -1.64 3.54
C GLU A 137 -16.10 -1.53 3.11
N GLU A 138 -16.37 -1.08 1.87
CA GLU A 138 -17.71 -0.97 1.32
C GLU A 138 -18.44 -2.33 1.27
N GLU A 139 -17.76 -3.40 0.83
CA GLU A 139 -18.36 -4.75 0.80
C GLU A 139 -18.60 -5.32 2.19
N ILE A 140 -17.70 -5.10 3.15
CA ILE A 140 -17.89 -5.57 4.53
C ILE A 140 -19.07 -4.82 5.18
N LYS A 141 -19.13 -3.49 5.02
CA LYS A 141 -20.21 -2.66 5.60
C LYS A 141 -21.59 -2.93 5.00
N LYS A 142 -21.69 -3.44 3.77
CA LYS A 142 -22.97 -3.92 3.21
C LYS A 142 -23.58 -5.06 4.03
N VAL A 143 -22.73 -5.90 4.63
CA VAL A 143 -23.15 -7.06 5.44
C VAL A 143 -23.20 -6.70 6.93
N PHE A 144 -22.25 -5.88 7.39
CA PHE A 144 -22.10 -5.46 8.79
C PHE A 144 -22.01 -3.93 8.88
N PRO A 145 -23.15 -3.20 8.79
CA PRO A 145 -23.14 -1.74 8.71
C PRO A 145 -22.45 -1.05 9.89
N ASP A 146 -22.55 -1.64 11.08
CA ASP A 146 -22.05 -1.06 12.33
C ASP A 146 -20.65 -1.59 12.72
N CYS A 147 -19.94 -2.25 11.80
CA CYS A 147 -18.60 -2.77 12.11
C CYS A 147 -17.54 -1.66 12.19
N HIS A 148 -16.63 -1.80 13.14
CA HIS A 148 -15.41 -1.00 13.23
C HIS A 148 -14.23 -1.85 12.74
N LEU A 149 -13.58 -1.44 11.65
CA LEU A 149 -12.56 -2.24 10.98
C LEU A 149 -11.12 -1.89 11.37
N TYR A 150 -10.93 -0.75 12.04
CA TYR A 150 -9.65 -0.29 12.57
C TYR A 150 -9.95 0.68 13.71
N GLU A 151 -9.11 0.65 14.74
CA GLU A 151 -9.22 1.59 15.85
C GLU A 151 -8.78 2.99 15.41
N VAL A 152 -9.61 3.98 15.71
CA VAL A 152 -9.19 5.38 15.69
C VAL A 152 -8.74 5.70 17.10
N VAL A 153 -7.43 5.74 17.30
CA VAL A 153 -6.84 6.13 18.58
C VAL A 153 -6.81 7.66 18.61
N GLU A 154 -7.52 8.27 19.56
CA GLU A 154 -7.54 9.72 19.82
C GLU A 154 -6.22 10.24 20.41
#